data_AF-A0A2M6GFW1-F1
#
_entry.id   AF-A0A2M6GFW1-F1
#
_cell.length_a   1.000
_cell.length_b   1.000
_cell.length_c   1.000
_cell.angle_alpha   90.00
_cell.angle_beta   90.00
_cell.angle_gamma   90.00
#
_symmetry.space_group_name_H-M   'P 1'
#
loop_
_entity.id
_entity.type
_entity.pdbx_description
1 polymer ?
#
loop_
_entity_poly.entity_id
_entity_poly.type
_entity_poly.pdbx_seq_one_letter_code
_entity_poly.pdbx_strand_id
1 'polypeptide(L)'
;MKKLFLSIVVALVGVSSHSQGTLPGAAAQIKAAEMAAPSNKRSAATVYGYNQKNELVVLRKGTNEIICLADNPTQKGFSVAAYQRDLEPFMARGRELKKQGKSLQEIFDIRENEVKSGKLAMPKQPATLFVFTAADENYNAQTGEVKAGSLRYVVYTPYATAETTGLPLKPEAPGMPWIMHPGTHGAHIMITPPTSK
;
A
#
# COMPACT_ATOMS: atom_id res chain seq x y z
N MET A 1 70.47 -14.78 -24.32
CA MET A 1 70.00 -13.50 -23.74
C MET A 1 68.49 -13.47 -23.80
N LYS A 2 67.83 -13.69 -22.66
CA LYS A 2 66.37 -13.77 -22.50
C LYS A 2 65.76 -12.37 -22.53
N LYS A 3 64.75 -12.12 -23.38
CA LYS A 3 63.86 -10.96 -23.24
C LYS A 3 62.46 -11.48 -22.95
N LEU A 4 62.08 -11.39 -21.68
CA LEU A 4 60.76 -11.72 -21.16
C LEU A 4 59.88 -10.48 -21.33
N PHE A 5 58.94 -10.50 -22.27
CA PHE A 5 57.91 -9.47 -22.37
C PHE A 5 56.77 -9.83 -21.42
N LEU A 6 56.61 -9.03 -20.37
CA LEU A 6 55.52 -9.15 -19.40
C LEU A 6 54.34 -8.29 -19.88
N SER A 7 53.33 -8.92 -20.47
CA SER A 7 52.07 -8.25 -20.82
C SER A 7 51.18 -8.13 -19.58
N ILE A 8 51.03 -6.93 -19.04
CA ILE A 8 50.07 -6.61 -17.98
C ILE A 8 48.69 -6.48 -18.63
N VAL A 9 47.82 -7.47 -18.39
CA VAL A 9 46.39 -7.37 -18.69
C VAL A 9 45.71 -6.72 -17.48
N VAL A 10 45.33 -5.46 -17.61
CA VAL A 10 44.46 -4.78 -16.63
C VAL A 10 43.05 -5.28 -16.86
N ALA A 11 42.60 -6.20 -16.00
CA ALA A 11 41.20 -6.60 -15.94
C ALA A 11 40.38 -5.45 -15.32
N LEU A 12 39.66 -4.70 -16.15
CA LEU A 12 38.59 -3.81 -15.67
C LEU A 12 37.49 -4.67 -15.06
N VAL A 13 37.50 -4.80 -13.74
CA VAL A 13 36.33 -5.28 -12.98
C VAL A 13 35.30 -4.16 -13.05
N GLY A 14 34.34 -4.30 -13.98
CA GLY A 14 33.17 -3.44 -14.04
C GLY A 14 32.39 -3.56 -12.75
N VAL A 15 32.52 -2.56 -11.88
CA VAL A 15 31.65 -2.42 -10.71
C VAL A 15 30.27 -2.06 -11.25
N SER A 16 29.39 -3.06 -11.35
CA SER A 16 27.97 -2.84 -11.60
C SER A 16 27.40 -2.04 -10.44
N SER A 17 27.41 -0.72 -10.61
CA SER A 17 26.71 0.22 -9.75
C SER A 17 25.23 -0.11 -9.89
N HIS A 18 24.69 -0.85 -8.92
CA HIS A 18 23.26 -1.00 -8.80
C HIS A 18 22.74 0.40 -8.50
N SER A 19 22.14 1.04 -9.49
CA SER A 19 21.32 2.24 -9.28
C SER A 19 20.31 1.88 -8.20
N GLN A 20 20.57 2.29 -6.96
CA GLN A 20 19.53 2.44 -5.96
C GLN A 20 18.53 3.40 -6.60
N GLY A 21 17.38 2.87 -7.05
CA GLY A 21 16.37 3.67 -7.73
C GLY A 21 16.10 4.91 -6.90
N THR A 22 16.45 6.08 -7.42
CA THR A 22 16.28 7.33 -6.71
C THR A 22 14.81 7.50 -6.39
N LEU A 23 14.49 7.72 -5.11
CA LEU A 23 13.13 7.97 -4.67
C LEU A 23 12.44 9.01 -5.56
N PRO A 24 11.22 8.74 -6.07
CA PRO A 24 10.49 9.69 -6.90
C PRO A 24 10.29 11.04 -6.21
N GLY A 25 10.29 12.12 -7.01
CA GLY A 25 9.92 13.44 -6.51
C GLY A 25 8.48 13.49 -6.00
N ALA A 26 8.18 14.45 -5.11
CA ALA A 26 6.86 14.55 -4.47
C ALA A 26 5.68 14.57 -5.46
N ALA A 27 5.83 15.28 -6.59
CA ALA A 27 4.80 15.34 -7.64
C ALA A 27 4.51 13.98 -8.29
N ALA A 28 5.55 13.18 -8.56
CA ALA A 28 5.41 11.83 -9.12
C ALA A 28 4.74 10.89 -8.10
N GLN A 29 5.14 10.95 -6.83
CA GLN A 29 4.50 10.19 -5.76
C GLN A 29 3.02 10.55 -5.61
N ILE A 30 2.66 11.83 -5.64
CA ILE A 30 1.27 12.28 -5.55
C ILE A 30 0.45 11.75 -6.73
N LYS A 31 0.95 11.93 -7.96
CA LYS A 31 0.27 11.47 -9.18
C LYS A 31 -0.01 9.97 -9.13
N ALA A 32 0.98 9.17 -8.72
CA ALA A 32 0.83 7.73 -8.58
C ALA A 32 -0.16 7.37 -7.46
N ALA A 33 -0.03 7.97 -6.27
CA ALA A 33 -0.88 7.69 -5.11
C ALA A 33 -2.38 7.94 -5.39
N GLU A 34 -2.69 8.99 -6.14
CA GLU A 34 -4.06 9.34 -6.53
C GLU A 34 -4.75 8.26 -7.38
N MET A 35 -4.00 7.35 -8.02
CA MET A 35 -4.57 6.27 -8.83
C MET A 35 -5.48 5.34 -8.02
N ALA A 36 -5.23 5.17 -6.72
CA ALA A 36 -6.09 4.40 -5.84
C ALA A 36 -7.39 5.14 -5.47
N ALA A 37 -7.41 6.47 -5.47
CA ALA A 37 -8.58 7.22 -5.03
C ALA A 37 -9.66 7.31 -6.13
N PRO A 38 -10.95 7.36 -5.74
CA PRO A 38 -12.05 7.71 -6.66
C PRO A 38 -11.75 9.02 -7.39
N SER A 39 -12.01 9.05 -8.71
CA SER A 39 -11.59 10.16 -9.59
C SER A 39 -12.08 11.54 -9.09
N ASN A 40 -13.31 11.62 -8.60
CA ASN A 40 -13.92 12.84 -8.06
C ASN A 40 -13.39 13.27 -6.68
N LYS A 41 -12.50 12.49 -6.06
CA LYS A 41 -11.92 12.77 -4.74
C LYS A 41 -10.41 13.04 -4.78
N ARG A 42 -9.73 12.76 -5.88
CA ARG A 42 -8.26 12.81 -5.99
C ARG A 42 -7.66 14.16 -5.60
N SER A 43 -8.09 15.24 -6.24
CA SER A 43 -7.46 16.57 -6.12
C SER A 43 -7.54 17.17 -4.71
N ALA A 44 -8.53 16.78 -3.92
CA ALA A 44 -8.75 17.26 -2.56
C ALA A 44 -8.31 16.25 -1.47
N ALA A 45 -7.73 15.11 -1.86
CA ALA A 45 -7.26 14.10 -0.93
C ALA A 45 -5.96 14.53 -0.23
N THR A 46 -5.83 14.16 1.04
CA THR A 46 -4.53 14.20 1.72
C THR A 46 -3.65 13.11 1.13
N VAL A 47 -2.38 13.41 0.88
CA VAL A 47 -1.45 12.44 0.30
C VAL A 47 -0.24 12.32 1.20
N TYR A 48 0.00 11.11 1.69
CA TYR A 48 1.26 10.72 2.28
C TYR A 48 2.16 10.09 1.23
N GLY A 49 3.45 10.35 1.35
CA GLY A 49 4.48 9.65 0.60
C GLY A 49 5.78 9.62 1.39
N TYR A 50 6.89 9.37 0.73
CA TYR A 50 8.16 9.11 1.39
C TYR A 50 9.16 10.23 1.12
N ASN A 51 9.96 10.57 2.13
CA ASN A 51 11.12 11.45 1.98
C ASN A 51 12.40 10.63 1.68
N GLN A 52 13.53 11.30 1.45
CA GLN A 52 14.81 10.64 1.14
C GLN A 52 15.33 9.70 2.25
N LYS A 53 14.78 9.80 3.46
CA LYS A 53 15.07 8.90 4.59
C LYS A 53 14.11 7.71 4.66
N ASN A 54 13.26 7.52 3.64
CA ASN A 54 12.17 6.55 3.61
C ASN A 54 11.16 6.72 4.76
N GLU A 55 11.02 7.94 5.29
CA GLU A 55 10.02 8.26 6.29
C GLU A 55 8.72 8.69 5.60
N LEU A 56 7.59 8.18 6.10
CA LEU A 56 6.28 8.59 5.61
C LEU A 56 5.98 10.03 6.08
N VAL A 57 5.72 10.93 5.14
CA VAL A 57 5.48 12.36 5.35
C VAL A 57 4.24 12.81 4.56
N VAL A 58 3.62 13.90 4.99
CA VAL A 58 2.54 14.54 4.22
C VAL A 58 3.16 15.27 3.02
N LEU A 59 2.87 14.81 1.80
CA LEU A 59 3.27 15.51 0.57
C LEU A 59 2.25 16.55 0.14
N ARG A 60 0.97 16.30 0.42
CA ARG A 60 -0.12 17.26 0.21
C ARG A 60 -1.15 17.15 1.32
N LYS A 61 -1.50 18.27 1.94
CA LYS A 61 -2.66 18.35 2.84
C LYS A 61 -3.93 18.51 2.01
N GLY A 62 -4.90 17.62 2.20
CA GLY A 62 -6.19 17.67 1.52
C GLY A 62 -7.29 18.33 2.35
N THR A 63 -8.47 18.44 1.77
CA THR A 63 -9.67 19.04 2.36
C THR A 63 -10.86 18.07 2.45
N ASN A 64 -10.80 16.93 1.74
CA ASN A 64 -11.87 15.94 1.78
C ASN A 64 -11.56 14.76 2.73
N GLU A 65 -12.42 13.74 2.67
CA GLU A 65 -12.40 12.56 3.52
C GLU A 65 -11.42 11.46 3.08
N ILE A 66 -10.65 11.65 2.01
CA ILE A 66 -9.74 10.63 1.47
C ILE A 66 -8.29 10.91 1.84
N ILE A 67 -7.60 9.86 2.27
CA ILE A 67 -6.15 9.80 2.41
C ILE A 67 -5.61 8.87 1.34
N CYS A 68 -4.59 9.31 0.57
CA CYS A 68 -3.82 8.47 -0.34
C CYS A 68 -2.43 8.19 0.25
N LEU A 69 -1.91 6.98 0.03
CA LEU A 69 -0.56 6.55 0.35
C LEU A 69 0.20 6.27 -0.95
N ALA A 70 1.36 6.89 -1.11
CA ALA A 70 2.28 6.59 -2.19
C ALA A 70 2.87 5.18 -2.05
N ASP A 71 3.48 4.71 -3.15
CA ASP A 71 4.13 3.42 -3.21
C ASP A 71 5.32 3.38 -2.25
N ASN A 72 5.41 2.30 -1.46
CA ASN A 72 6.46 2.18 -0.46
C ASN A 72 7.78 1.78 -1.15
N PRO A 73 8.83 2.62 -1.12
CA PRO A 73 10.08 2.35 -1.82
C PRO A 73 10.82 1.09 -1.32
N THR A 74 10.45 0.56 -0.15
CA THR A 74 11.06 -0.66 0.42
C THR A 74 10.25 -1.93 0.15
N GLN A 75 9.11 -1.84 -0.53
CA GLN A 75 8.30 -3.01 -0.88
C GLN A 75 8.59 -3.46 -2.31
N LYS A 76 8.32 -4.74 -2.60
CA LYS A 76 8.41 -5.27 -3.96
C LYS A 76 7.10 -5.01 -4.69
N GLY A 77 7.21 -4.52 -5.93
CA GLY A 77 6.09 -4.25 -6.82
C GLY A 77 5.34 -2.95 -6.49
N PHE A 78 4.72 -2.35 -7.50
CA PHE A 78 3.96 -1.12 -7.35
C PHE A 78 2.63 -1.35 -6.63
N SER A 79 2.42 -0.65 -5.50
CA SER A 79 1.16 -0.66 -4.76
C SER A 79 0.91 0.67 -4.06
N VAL A 80 -0.18 1.34 -4.44
CA VAL A 80 -0.67 2.56 -3.80
C VAL A 80 -2.04 2.31 -3.20
N ALA A 81 -2.40 3.09 -2.18
CA ALA A 81 -3.67 2.92 -1.48
C ALA A 81 -4.38 4.24 -1.27
N ALA A 82 -5.70 4.21 -1.17
CA ALA A 82 -6.50 5.34 -0.73
C ALA A 82 -7.59 4.85 0.22
N TYR A 83 -7.88 5.58 1.29
CA TYR A 83 -8.93 5.18 2.24
C TYR A 83 -9.63 6.37 2.86
N GLN A 84 -10.83 6.10 3.39
CA GLN A 84 -11.58 7.07 4.17
C GLN A 84 -10.83 7.42 5.47
N ARG A 85 -10.75 8.71 5.78
CA ARG A 85 -9.88 9.29 6.81
C ARG A 85 -10.11 8.75 8.23
N ASP A 86 -11.31 8.36 8.60
CA ASP A 86 -11.61 7.85 9.95
C ASP A 86 -11.02 6.45 10.18
N LEU A 87 -10.57 5.77 9.11
CA LEU A 87 -9.80 4.53 9.19
C LEU A 87 -8.32 4.78 9.53
N GLU A 88 -7.86 6.04 9.50
CA GLU A 88 -6.45 6.39 9.72
C GLU A 88 -5.89 5.97 11.09
N PRO A 89 -6.59 6.11 12.23
CA PRO A 89 -6.07 5.65 13.51
C PRO A 89 -5.69 4.16 13.47
N PHE A 90 -6.56 3.35 12.88
CA PHE A 90 -6.31 1.93 12.66
C PHE A 90 -5.09 1.73 11.73
N MET A 91 -5.05 2.38 10.57
CA MET A 91 -3.97 2.20 9.58
C MET A 91 -2.60 2.67 10.10
N ALA A 92 -2.55 3.83 10.75
CA ALA A 92 -1.35 4.39 11.34
C ALA A 92 -0.77 3.45 12.42
N ARG A 93 -1.64 2.88 13.27
CA ARG A 93 -1.21 1.92 14.30
C ARG A 93 -0.56 0.67 13.70
N GLY A 94 -1.10 0.16 12.59
CA GLY A 94 -0.49 -0.93 11.86
C GLY A 94 0.92 -0.59 11.32
N ARG A 95 1.09 0.61 10.75
CA ARG A 95 2.40 1.09 10.26
C ARG A 95 3.41 1.27 11.39
N GLU A 96 2.97 1.80 12.54
CA GLU A 96 3.80 1.97 13.73
C GLU A 96 4.34 0.63 14.25
N LEU A 97 3.44 -0.35 14.45
CA LEU A 97 3.83 -1.68 14.93
C LEU A 97 4.74 -2.40 13.93
N LYS A 98 4.51 -2.24 12.62
CA LYS A 98 5.42 -2.77 11.59
C LYS A 98 6.82 -2.15 11.69
N LYS A 99 6.93 -0.84 11.95
CA LYS A 99 8.22 -0.16 12.17
C LYS A 99 8.94 -0.68 13.43
N GLN A 100 8.20 -1.18 14.41
CA GLN A 100 8.73 -1.85 15.61
C GLN A 100 9.15 -3.31 15.35
N GLY A 101 9.05 -3.81 14.11
CA GLY A 101 9.45 -5.17 13.75
C GLY A 101 8.42 -6.25 14.11
N LYS A 102 7.19 -5.86 14.44
CA LYS A 102 6.12 -6.81 14.77
C LYS A 102 5.70 -7.63 13.54
N SER A 103 5.50 -8.93 13.75
CA SER A 103 4.93 -9.84 12.75
C SER A 103 3.46 -9.50 12.47
N LEU A 104 2.93 -10.02 11.36
CA LEU A 104 1.52 -9.77 10.98
C LEU A 104 0.54 -10.26 12.06
N GLN A 105 0.82 -11.42 12.67
CA GLN A 105 -0.01 -11.96 13.75
C GLN A 105 0.06 -11.09 15.00
N GLU A 106 1.26 -10.68 15.43
CA GLU A 106 1.39 -9.77 16.57
C GLU A 106 0.68 -8.44 16.33
N ILE A 107 0.79 -7.88 15.12
CA ILE A 107 0.08 -6.65 14.75
C ILE A 107 -1.43 -6.84 14.88
N PHE A 108 -1.95 -7.97 14.39
CA PHE A 108 -3.37 -8.29 14.47
C PHE A 108 -3.84 -8.42 15.92
N ASP A 109 -3.13 -9.20 16.75
CA ASP A 109 -3.51 -9.46 18.13
C ASP A 109 -3.41 -8.20 19.01
N ILE A 110 -2.36 -7.39 18.82
CA ILE A 110 -2.23 -6.11 19.52
C ILE A 110 -3.39 -5.21 19.16
N ARG A 111 -3.72 -5.07 17.87
CA ARG A 111 -4.82 -4.18 17.44
C ARG A 111 -6.18 -4.70 17.89
N GLU A 112 -6.42 -6.01 17.92
CA GLU A 112 -7.64 -6.60 18.49
C GLU A 112 -7.80 -6.20 19.97
N ASN A 113 -6.75 -6.34 20.77
CA ASN A 113 -6.78 -5.97 22.19
C ASN A 113 -6.96 -4.46 22.39
N GLU A 114 -6.28 -3.63 21.58
CA GLU A 114 -6.42 -2.17 21.65
C GLU A 114 -7.81 -1.69 21.21
N VAL A 115 -8.45 -2.34 20.23
CA VAL A 115 -9.82 -2.03 19.83
C VAL A 115 -10.81 -2.46 20.91
N LYS A 116 -10.70 -3.69 21.45
CA LYS A 116 -11.57 -4.18 22.54
C LYS A 116 -11.50 -3.32 23.79
N SER A 117 -10.32 -2.80 24.12
CA SER A 117 -10.12 -1.89 25.27
C SER A 117 -10.50 -0.43 24.96
N GLY A 118 -10.87 -0.11 23.73
CA GLY A 118 -11.17 1.26 23.29
C GLY A 118 -9.94 2.17 23.11
N LYS A 119 -8.72 1.64 23.30
CA LYS A 119 -7.47 2.37 23.08
C LYS A 119 -7.25 2.70 21.60
N LEU A 120 -7.62 1.80 20.70
CA LEU A 120 -7.55 2.01 19.26
C LEU A 120 -8.96 2.23 18.71
N ALA A 121 -9.20 3.42 18.17
CA ALA A 121 -10.47 3.74 17.53
C ALA A 121 -10.61 3.01 16.19
N MET A 122 -11.77 2.41 15.97
CA MET A 122 -12.24 2.00 14.65
C MET A 122 -13.28 2.99 14.12
N PRO A 123 -13.46 3.08 12.79
CA PRO A 123 -14.57 3.83 12.20
C PRO A 123 -15.92 3.37 12.78
N LYS A 124 -16.78 4.34 13.10
CA LYS A 124 -18.16 4.06 13.56
C LYS A 124 -19.06 3.54 12.44
N GLN A 125 -18.75 3.92 11.21
CA GLN A 125 -19.43 3.50 9.99
C GLN A 125 -18.46 2.69 9.15
N PRO A 126 -18.94 1.83 8.24
CA PRO A 126 -18.08 1.13 7.29
C PRO A 126 -17.16 2.10 6.55
N ALA A 127 -15.87 1.77 6.48
CA ALA A 127 -14.86 2.62 5.87
C ALA A 127 -14.15 1.88 4.73
N THR A 128 -14.11 2.51 3.56
CA THR A 128 -13.51 1.90 2.37
C THR A 128 -12.02 2.20 2.26
N LEU A 129 -11.27 1.17 1.90
CA LEU A 129 -9.90 1.19 1.42
C LEU A 129 -9.89 0.70 -0.04
N PHE A 130 -9.22 1.46 -0.89
CA PHE A 130 -8.89 1.16 -2.27
C PHE A 130 -7.40 0.82 -2.33
N VAL A 131 -7.05 -0.29 -2.97
CA VAL A 131 -5.67 -0.66 -3.23
C VAL A 131 -5.50 -0.79 -4.73
N PHE A 132 -4.60 0.02 -5.30
CA PHE A 132 -4.27 -0.02 -6.71
C PHE A 132 -2.88 -0.62 -6.89
N THR A 133 -2.77 -1.65 -7.70
CA THR A 133 -1.51 -2.33 -8.03
C THR A 133 -1.30 -2.34 -9.54
N ALA A 134 -0.04 -2.31 -9.97
CA ALA A 134 0.34 -2.43 -11.38
C ALA A 134 1.56 -3.35 -11.51
N ALA A 135 1.72 -3.94 -12.68
CA ALA A 135 2.97 -4.57 -13.07
C ALA A 135 4.07 -3.50 -13.24
N ASP A 136 5.33 -3.85 -13.00
CA ASP A 136 6.44 -2.89 -12.99
C ASP A 136 6.60 -2.20 -14.35
N GLU A 137 6.35 -2.90 -15.46
CA GLU A 137 6.37 -2.35 -16.82
C GLU A 137 5.31 -1.26 -17.09
N ASN A 138 4.27 -1.22 -16.25
CA ASN A 138 3.18 -0.26 -16.37
C ASN A 138 3.38 0.98 -15.49
N TYR A 139 4.43 1.02 -14.65
CA TYR A 139 4.70 2.13 -13.75
C TYR A 139 6.02 2.83 -14.09
N ASN A 140 5.96 4.15 -14.30
CA ASN A 140 7.14 4.99 -14.40
C ASN A 140 7.34 5.77 -13.10
N ALA A 141 8.32 5.35 -12.30
CA ALA A 141 8.61 5.95 -11.00
C ALA A 141 9.06 7.42 -11.11
N GLN A 142 9.76 7.81 -12.18
CA GLN A 142 10.23 9.18 -12.36
C GLN A 142 9.08 10.16 -12.65
N THR A 143 8.08 9.73 -13.42
CA THR A 143 6.95 10.59 -13.83
C THR A 143 5.69 10.38 -12.99
N GLY A 144 5.62 9.31 -12.21
CA GLY A 144 4.42 8.88 -11.49
C GLY A 144 3.30 8.37 -12.40
N GLU A 145 3.60 8.08 -13.67
CA GLU A 145 2.62 7.60 -14.64
C GLU A 145 2.38 6.10 -14.48
N VAL A 146 1.10 5.71 -14.51
CA VAL A 146 0.68 4.31 -14.47
C VAL A 146 -0.23 4.03 -15.65
N LYS A 147 0.19 3.14 -16.55
CA LYS A 147 -0.51 2.86 -17.81
C LYS A 147 -1.70 1.92 -17.63
N ALA A 148 -1.51 0.90 -16.80
CA ALA A 148 -2.51 -0.12 -16.52
C ALA A 148 -2.30 -0.67 -15.11
N GLY A 149 -3.38 -1.12 -14.49
CA GLY A 149 -3.34 -1.72 -13.17
C GLY A 149 -4.70 -2.25 -12.76
N SER A 150 -4.81 -2.67 -11.51
CA SER A 150 -6.03 -3.29 -10.96
C SER A 150 -6.34 -2.69 -9.61
N LEU A 151 -7.63 -2.46 -9.37
CA LEU A 151 -8.15 -2.04 -8.08
C LEU A 151 -8.66 -3.24 -7.31
N ARG A 152 -8.37 -3.25 -6.02
CA ARG A 152 -9.08 -4.04 -5.01
C ARG A 152 -9.78 -3.08 -4.07
N TYR A 153 -11.00 -3.44 -3.67
CA TYR A 153 -11.76 -2.70 -2.68
C TYR A 153 -11.86 -3.53 -1.40
N VAL A 154 -11.72 -2.83 -0.28
CA VAL A 154 -11.83 -3.37 1.07
C VAL A 154 -12.78 -2.49 1.84
N VAL A 155 -13.87 -3.03 2.35
CA VAL A 155 -14.81 -2.28 3.19
C VAL A 155 -14.68 -2.80 4.62
N TYR A 156 -14.04 -2.03 5.49
CA TYR A 156 -13.90 -2.39 6.89
C TYR A 156 -15.23 -2.27 7.60
N THR A 157 -15.65 -3.37 8.24
CA THR A 157 -16.90 -3.52 8.96
C THR A 157 -16.60 -4.29 10.26
N PRO A 158 -16.01 -3.63 11.27
CA PRO A 158 -15.48 -4.29 12.46
C PRO A 158 -16.54 -5.18 13.14
N TYR A 159 -16.13 -6.39 13.54
CA TYR A 159 -16.96 -7.41 14.18
C TYR A 159 -18.13 -7.96 13.35
N ALA A 160 -18.28 -7.58 12.07
CA ALA A 160 -19.21 -8.23 11.17
C ALA A 160 -18.84 -9.71 10.97
N THR A 161 -19.85 -10.56 10.82
CA THR A 161 -19.72 -12.00 10.55
C THR A 161 -20.39 -12.39 9.23
N ALA A 162 -20.20 -13.63 8.79
CA ALA A 162 -20.90 -14.19 7.64
C ALA A 162 -22.43 -14.13 7.83
N GLU A 163 -22.92 -14.41 9.03
CA GLU A 163 -24.35 -14.40 9.36
C GLU A 163 -24.95 -12.99 9.31
N THR A 164 -24.22 -11.99 9.83
CA THR A 164 -24.71 -10.59 9.83
C THR A 164 -24.67 -9.94 8.45
N THR A 165 -23.83 -10.43 7.54
CA THR A 165 -23.60 -9.81 6.22
C THR A 165 -24.17 -10.63 5.06
N GLY A 166 -24.42 -11.93 5.26
CA GLY A 166 -24.73 -12.89 4.21
C GLY A 166 -23.55 -13.22 3.29
N LEU A 167 -22.33 -12.75 3.59
CA LEU A 167 -21.16 -12.96 2.75
C LEU A 167 -20.48 -14.31 3.03
N PRO A 168 -19.97 -15.00 1.99
CA PRO A 168 -19.19 -16.21 2.19
C PRO A 168 -17.82 -15.89 2.80
N LEU A 169 -17.17 -16.90 3.38
CA LEU A 169 -15.83 -16.79 3.97
C LEU A 169 -14.69 -16.79 2.94
N LYS A 170 -15.01 -16.99 1.67
CA LYS A 170 -14.08 -16.97 0.53
C LYS A 170 -14.87 -16.70 -0.76
N PRO A 171 -14.25 -16.15 -1.81
CA PRO A 171 -14.94 -15.94 -3.08
C PRO A 171 -15.07 -17.26 -3.84
N GLU A 172 -16.23 -17.50 -4.45
CA GLU A 172 -16.49 -18.68 -5.31
C GLU A 172 -16.41 -18.37 -6.80
N ALA A 173 -16.40 -17.09 -7.17
CA ALA A 173 -16.24 -16.62 -8.55
C ALA A 173 -15.36 -15.36 -8.61
N PRO A 174 -14.69 -15.08 -9.75
CA PRO A 174 -13.98 -13.82 -9.96
C PRO A 174 -14.90 -12.62 -9.72
N GLY A 175 -14.43 -11.63 -8.93
CA GLY A 175 -15.27 -10.47 -8.57
C GLY A 175 -16.19 -10.67 -7.37
N MET A 176 -16.43 -11.90 -6.91
CA MET A 176 -17.39 -12.17 -5.84
C MET A 176 -16.92 -11.56 -4.50
N PRO A 177 -17.75 -10.72 -3.84
CA PRO A 177 -17.46 -10.24 -2.50
C PRO A 177 -17.44 -11.38 -1.47
N TRP A 178 -16.56 -11.27 -0.48
CA TRP A 178 -16.47 -12.22 0.64
C TRP A 178 -15.98 -11.51 1.90
N ILE A 179 -16.23 -12.09 3.07
CA ILE A 179 -15.80 -11.51 4.36
C ILE A 179 -14.50 -12.16 4.85
N MET A 180 -13.50 -11.34 5.16
CA MET A 180 -12.25 -11.76 5.79
C MET A 180 -12.28 -11.42 7.28
N HIS A 181 -11.69 -12.29 8.11
CA HIS A 181 -11.60 -12.14 9.57
C HIS A 181 -12.95 -11.87 10.26
N PRO A 182 -14.02 -12.66 9.98
CA PRO A 182 -15.34 -12.45 10.57
C PRO A 182 -15.27 -12.47 12.11
N GLY A 183 -16.05 -11.59 12.75
CA GLY A 183 -16.16 -11.53 14.22
C GLY A 183 -14.98 -10.90 14.95
N THR A 184 -14.05 -10.25 14.23
CA THR A 184 -12.87 -9.58 14.81
C THR A 184 -12.88 -8.08 14.50
N HIS A 185 -12.00 -7.32 15.17
CA HIS A 185 -11.78 -5.91 14.86
C HIS A 185 -11.40 -5.68 13.38
N GLY A 186 -10.73 -6.66 12.77
CA GLY A 186 -10.24 -6.63 11.40
C GLY A 186 -11.25 -7.12 10.36
N ALA A 187 -12.51 -7.38 10.72
CA ALA A 187 -13.52 -7.85 9.79
C ALA A 187 -13.71 -6.87 8.62
N HIS A 188 -13.66 -7.38 7.38
CA HIS A 188 -13.82 -6.56 6.19
C HIS A 188 -14.33 -7.34 4.98
N ILE A 189 -15.08 -6.64 4.12
CA ILE A 189 -15.56 -7.16 2.84
C ILE A 189 -14.45 -6.97 1.80
N MET A 190 -14.05 -8.06 1.17
CA MET A 190 -13.06 -8.12 0.11
C MET A 190 -13.73 -8.17 -1.24
N ILE A 191 -13.41 -7.22 -2.13
CA ILE A 191 -13.91 -7.16 -3.50
C ILE A 191 -12.71 -7.03 -4.43
N THR A 192 -12.44 -8.08 -5.21
CA THR A 192 -11.40 -8.07 -6.25
C THR A 192 -12.08 -8.23 -7.60
N PRO A 193 -12.37 -7.14 -8.32
CA PRO A 193 -12.87 -7.19 -9.68
C PRO A 193 -12.05 -8.15 -10.56
N PRO A 194 -12.69 -8.85 -11.50
CA PRO A 194 -11.94 -9.60 -12.50
C PRO A 194 -11.10 -8.62 -13.31
N THR A 195 -9.85 -9.00 -13.59
CA THR A 195 -9.03 -8.28 -14.56
C THR A 195 -9.69 -8.42 -15.94
N SER A 196 -9.93 -7.32 -16.64
CA SER A 196 -10.34 -7.36 -18.04
C SER A 196 -9.28 -8.14 -18.84
N LYS A 197 -9.72 -9.13 -19.62
CA LYS A 197 -8.86 -9.84 -20.57
C LYS A 197 -8.44 -8.91 -21.70
#